data_AF-A0A8S3WBK7-F1
#
_entry.id   AF-A0A8S3WBK7-F1
#
_cell.length_a   1.000
_cell.length_b   1.000
_cell.length_c   1.000
_cell.angle_alpha   90.00
_cell.angle_beta   90.00
_cell.angle_gamma   90.00
#
_symmetry.space_group_name_H-M   'P 1'
#
loop_
_entity.id
_entity.type
_entity.pdbx_description
1 polymer ?
#
loop_
_entity_poly.entity_id
_entity_poly.type
_entity_poly.pdbx_seq_one_letter_code
_entity_poly.pdbx_strand_id
1 'polypeptide(L)'
;MNTKALRAHFREETGCFAYRARMHCLFAELEPSLTVTNLADRVRYILNSNIFDVAELERLRREAVPSSDENATAEDAAPQIVEQPANVDAAVNTPVVVDSNDDGTVAQELELEHMRSTLEETIVETRITSLENRPRLPRIALSKRNQAIVRALNPMLVTDLEASRDLCETDSILFGAAAAVCRIICANVSTAGRATDQSNAIPAWRRRIEERIAKARALICRLIWFRSGNNRPRIVRTVRMAFAGTKVSLSQPDITQKLTERIDDLKQRIAA
;
A
#
# COMPACT_ATOMS: atom_id res chain seq x y z
N MET A 1 -5.84 -24.28 -3.13
CA MET A 1 -5.38 -23.09 -3.88
C MET A 1 -3.99 -22.62 -3.45
N ASN A 2 -3.78 -22.16 -2.21
CA ASN A 2 -2.51 -21.50 -1.79
C ASN A 2 -1.29 -22.42 -1.86
N THR A 3 -1.40 -23.67 -1.41
CA THR A 3 -0.33 -24.68 -1.48
C THR A 3 0.08 -25.01 -2.92
N LYS A 4 -0.89 -25.14 -3.83
CA LYS A 4 -0.63 -25.40 -5.26
C LYS A 4 0.01 -24.18 -5.97
N ALA A 5 -0.38 -22.96 -5.60
CA ALA A 5 0.27 -21.74 -6.09
C ALA A 5 1.74 -21.65 -5.64
N LEU A 6 2.03 -22.03 -4.39
CA LEU A 6 3.40 -22.12 -3.87
C LEU A 6 4.22 -23.20 -4.57
N ARG A 7 3.65 -24.38 -4.86
CA ARG A 7 4.33 -25.43 -5.64
C ARG A 7 4.69 -24.97 -7.05
N ALA A 8 3.76 -24.30 -7.74
CA ALA A 8 4.04 -23.73 -9.07
C ALA A 8 5.15 -22.68 -9.03
N HIS A 9 5.22 -21.89 -7.95
CA HIS A 9 6.30 -20.93 -7.72
C HIS A 9 7.64 -21.61 -7.41
N PHE A 10 7.67 -22.65 -6.56
CA PHE A 10 8.92 -23.34 -6.22
C PHE A 10 9.47 -24.20 -7.37
N ARG A 11 8.63 -24.62 -8.33
CA ARG A 11 9.07 -25.28 -9.57
C ARG A 11 9.79 -24.37 -10.54
N GLU A 12 9.46 -23.08 -10.53
CA GLU A 12 10.12 -22.09 -11.39
C GLU A 12 11.15 -21.34 -10.57
N GLU A 13 12.42 -21.80 -10.60
CA GLU A 13 13.52 -21.10 -9.96
C GLU A 13 13.53 -19.62 -10.41
N THR A 14 13.45 -18.72 -9.43
CA THR A 14 13.32 -17.28 -9.65
C THR A 14 14.61 -16.69 -10.19
N GLY A 15 14.78 -16.81 -11.51
CA GLY A 15 15.93 -16.26 -12.25
C GLY A 15 15.74 -16.26 -13.77
N CYS A 16 14.76 -17.00 -14.29
CA CYS A 16 14.57 -17.14 -15.73
C CYS A 16 13.63 -16.07 -16.32
N PHE A 17 13.96 -15.54 -17.50
CA PHE A 17 13.06 -14.68 -18.29
C PHE A 17 11.68 -15.35 -18.44
N ALA A 18 10.59 -14.58 -18.31
CA ALA A 18 9.21 -15.06 -18.39
C ALA A 18 8.71 -16.02 -17.28
N TYR A 19 9.33 -16.04 -16.09
CA TYR A 19 8.90 -16.90 -14.97
C TYR A 19 7.40 -16.78 -14.64
N ARG A 20 6.83 -15.57 -14.72
CA ARG A 20 5.40 -15.36 -14.46
C ARG A 20 4.51 -16.19 -15.38
N ALA A 21 4.81 -16.20 -16.68
CA ALA A 21 4.00 -16.94 -17.66
C ALA A 21 4.09 -18.44 -17.42
N ARG A 22 5.30 -18.97 -17.16
CA ARG A 22 5.50 -20.39 -16.88
C ARG A 22 4.86 -20.83 -15.57
N MET A 23 4.97 -20.01 -14.52
CA MET A 23 4.28 -20.24 -13.25
C MET A 23 2.75 -20.31 -13.42
N HIS A 24 2.17 -19.48 -14.30
CA HIS A 24 0.75 -19.55 -14.64
C HIS A 24 0.39 -20.85 -15.38
N CYS A 25 1.23 -21.32 -16.31
CA CYS A 25 1.03 -22.61 -17.00
C CYS A 25 1.04 -23.79 -16.01
N LEU A 26 2.06 -23.87 -15.15
CA LEU A 26 2.17 -24.91 -14.12
C LEU A 26 1.00 -24.89 -13.14
N PHE A 27 0.51 -23.71 -12.80
CA PHE A 27 -0.66 -23.60 -11.94
C PHE A 27 -1.94 -24.08 -12.63
N ALA A 28 -2.11 -23.78 -13.92
CA ALA A 28 -3.24 -24.27 -14.70
C ALA A 28 -3.23 -25.81 -14.83
N GLU A 29 -2.06 -26.44 -14.86
CA GLU A 29 -1.91 -27.90 -14.81
C GLU A 29 -2.32 -28.48 -13.45
N LEU A 30 -1.94 -27.82 -12.34
CA LEU A 30 -2.24 -28.28 -10.97
C LEU A 30 -3.69 -28.01 -10.53
N GLU A 31 -4.33 -26.98 -11.09
CA GLU A 31 -5.69 -26.56 -10.77
C GLU A 31 -6.41 -25.99 -12.01
N PRO A 32 -6.87 -26.86 -12.93
CA PRO A 32 -7.51 -26.44 -14.18
C PRO A 32 -8.89 -25.78 -13.98
N SER A 33 -9.47 -25.89 -12.78
CA SER A 33 -10.77 -25.33 -12.42
C SER A 33 -10.75 -23.82 -12.16
N LEU A 34 -9.57 -23.24 -11.89
CA LEU A 34 -9.42 -21.88 -11.37
C LEU A 34 -8.51 -21.03 -12.25
N THR A 35 -9.09 -20.04 -12.93
CA THR A 35 -8.34 -19.01 -13.66
C THR A 35 -7.97 -17.85 -12.74
N VAL A 36 -6.67 -17.68 -12.47
CA VAL A 36 -6.15 -16.58 -11.64
C VAL A 36 -5.30 -15.66 -12.52
N THR A 37 -5.54 -14.35 -12.46
CA THR A 37 -4.84 -13.34 -13.29
C THR A 37 -3.55 -12.82 -12.68
N ASN A 38 -3.43 -12.79 -11.35
CA ASN A 38 -2.27 -12.23 -10.62
C ASN A 38 -1.66 -13.25 -9.65
N LEU A 39 -1.28 -14.42 -10.16
CA LEU A 39 -0.82 -15.53 -9.33
C LEU A 39 0.50 -15.21 -8.61
N ALA A 40 1.44 -14.56 -9.30
CA ALA A 40 2.74 -14.16 -8.75
C ALA A 40 2.61 -13.22 -7.53
N ASP A 41 1.71 -12.25 -7.60
CA ASP A 41 1.53 -11.29 -6.51
C ASP A 41 0.79 -11.92 -5.32
N ARG A 42 -0.12 -12.86 -5.58
CA ARG A 42 -0.73 -13.67 -4.53
C ARG A 42 0.29 -14.56 -3.83
N VAL A 43 1.23 -15.17 -4.57
CA VAL A 43 2.31 -15.96 -3.97
C VAL A 43 3.21 -15.08 -3.09
N ARG A 44 3.60 -13.89 -3.55
CA ARG A 44 4.35 -12.94 -2.71
C ARG A 44 3.59 -12.56 -1.44
N TYR A 45 2.29 -12.30 -1.56
CA TYR A 45 1.45 -12.03 -0.40
C TYR A 45 1.43 -13.22 0.58
N ILE A 46 1.28 -14.45 0.08
CA ILE A 46 1.30 -15.67 0.89
C ILE A 46 2.64 -15.84 1.63
N LEU A 47 3.76 -15.65 0.92
CA LEU A 47 5.10 -15.73 1.52
C LEU A 47 5.32 -14.65 2.60
N ASN A 48 4.78 -13.44 2.39
CA ASN A 48 4.97 -12.31 3.30
C ASN A 48 3.97 -12.28 4.49
N SER A 49 2.90 -13.08 4.43
CA SER A 49 1.82 -13.05 5.43
C SER A 49 2.01 -14.04 6.59
N ASN A 50 3.14 -14.76 6.62
CA ASN A 50 3.49 -15.75 7.66
C ASN A 50 2.38 -16.78 7.94
N ILE A 51 1.61 -17.14 6.90
CA ILE A 51 0.50 -18.10 6.98
C ILE A 51 1.04 -19.54 7.08
N PHE A 52 2.22 -19.79 6.51
CA PHE A 52 2.90 -21.09 6.53
C PHE A 52 4.15 -21.00 7.41
N ASP A 53 4.37 -22.01 8.25
CA ASP A 53 5.59 -22.12 9.04
C ASP A 53 6.80 -22.45 8.13
N VAL A 54 8.01 -22.12 8.59
CA VAL A 54 9.25 -22.33 7.83
C VAL A 54 9.42 -23.82 7.46
N ALA A 55 9.06 -24.73 8.38
CA ALA A 55 9.08 -26.17 8.14
C ALA A 55 8.10 -26.60 7.03
N GLU A 56 6.93 -25.95 6.93
CA GLU A 56 5.94 -26.24 5.91
C GLU A 56 6.34 -25.73 4.53
N LEU A 57 6.98 -24.56 4.48
CA LEU A 57 7.53 -24.00 3.24
C LEU A 57 8.65 -24.88 2.69
N GLU A 58 9.56 -25.36 3.53
CA GLU A 58 10.63 -26.29 3.13
C GLU A 58 10.10 -27.66 2.71
N ARG A 59 9.01 -28.14 3.33
CA ARG A 59 8.32 -29.34 2.86
C ARG A 59 7.73 -29.12 1.46
N LEU A 60 7.05 -27.99 1.22
CA LEU A 60 6.46 -27.67 -0.08
C LEU A 60 7.52 -27.45 -1.17
N ARG A 61 8.69 -26.90 -0.79
CA ARG A 61 9.84 -26.74 -1.69
C ARG A 61 10.39 -28.09 -2.14
N ARG A 62 10.58 -29.02 -1.20
CA ARG A 62 10.99 -30.40 -1.48
C ARG A 62 9.97 -31.18 -2.32
N GLU A 63 8.68 -30.96 -2.10
CA GLU A 63 7.63 -31.61 -2.89
C GLU A 63 7.55 -31.06 -4.34
N ALA A 64 7.88 -29.77 -4.52
CA ALA A 64 7.77 -29.10 -5.80
C ALA A 64 8.89 -29.49 -6.77
N VAL A 65 10.11 -29.68 -6.27
CA VAL A 65 11.29 -30.11 -7.04
C VAL A 65 11.43 -31.63 -6.91
N PRO A 66 10.98 -32.44 -7.89
CA PRO A 66 11.27 -33.87 -7.87
C PRO A 66 12.79 -34.04 -7.98
N SER A 67 13.38 -34.81 -7.05
CA SER A 67 14.77 -35.27 -7.11
C SER A 67 15.00 -35.97 -8.44
N SER A 68 15.64 -35.28 -9.36
CA SER A 68 16.13 -35.84 -10.61
C SER A 68 17.46 -36.52 -10.32
N ASP A 69 17.42 -37.66 -9.62
CA ASP A 69 18.59 -38.49 -9.35
C ASP A 69 18.24 -39.97 -9.57
N GLU A 70 18.16 -40.37 -10.84
CA GLU A 70 18.61 -41.68 -11.29
C GLU A 70 19.54 -41.47 -12.49
N ASN A 71 20.79 -41.11 -12.21
CA ASN A 71 21.95 -41.81 -12.76
C ASN A 71 23.23 -41.35 -12.06
N ALA A 72 23.77 -42.27 -11.28
CA ALA A 72 25.10 -42.21 -10.69
C ALA A 72 26.18 -42.14 -11.78
N THR A 73 27.25 -41.38 -11.54
CA THR A 73 28.60 -41.93 -11.31
C THR A 73 29.49 -40.85 -10.68
N ALA A 74 30.10 -41.26 -9.58
CA ALA A 74 31.16 -40.68 -8.74
C ALA A 74 32.06 -39.57 -9.34
N GLU A 75 32.38 -38.55 -8.55
CA GLU A 75 33.61 -38.51 -7.74
C GLU A 75 33.71 -37.22 -6.90
N ASP A 76 34.26 -37.38 -5.68
CA ASP A 76 34.90 -36.37 -4.81
C ASP A 76 34.00 -35.24 -4.21
N ALA A 77 33.97 -34.93 -2.91
CA ALA A 77 34.97 -35.08 -1.84
C ALA A 77 34.31 -35.08 -0.44
N ALA A 78 34.93 -35.80 0.50
CA ALA A 78 34.85 -35.55 1.95
C ALA A 78 36.00 -34.57 2.35
N PRO A 79 36.08 -33.91 3.54
CA PRO A 79 35.67 -34.39 4.89
C PRO A 79 34.87 -33.34 5.73
N GLN A 80 33.88 -33.70 6.55
CA GLN A 80 33.90 -34.16 7.96
C GLN A 80 33.13 -33.18 8.87
N ILE A 81 32.05 -33.65 9.52
CA ILE A 81 31.91 -33.97 10.97
C ILE A 81 31.64 -32.69 11.81
N VAL A 82 30.41 -32.41 12.30
CA VAL A 82 29.64 -33.10 13.38
C VAL A 82 30.29 -32.75 14.75
N GLU A 83 29.63 -32.33 15.85
CA GLU A 83 28.39 -32.79 16.46
C GLU A 83 27.93 -31.82 17.59
N GLN A 84 26.65 -31.96 17.91
CA GLN A 84 25.86 -31.63 19.10
C GLN A 84 26.52 -32.00 20.48
N PRO A 85 25.97 -31.69 21.68
CA PRO A 85 24.55 -31.93 22.00
C PRO A 85 23.83 -31.02 23.02
N ALA A 86 22.53 -31.29 23.08
CA ALA A 86 21.56 -30.92 24.09
C ALA A 86 21.99 -31.34 25.51
N ASN A 87 21.45 -30.66 26.51
CA ASN A 87 21.14 -31.32 27.78
C ASN A 87 19.80 -30.82 28.34
N VAL A 88 18.96 -31.79 28.68
CA VAL A 88 17.71 -31.67 29.42
C VAL A 88 18.09 -31.94 30.88
N ASP A 89 17.74 -31.06 31.82
CA ASP A 89 17.11 -31.50 33.08
C ASP A 89 16.68 -30.37 34.02
N ALA A 90 15.52 -30.64 34.62
CA ALA A 90 15.12 -30.41 36.01
C ALA A 90 15.11 -28.99 36.64
N ALA A 91 13.94 -28.71 37.20
CA ALA A 91 13.63 -27.65 38.16
C ALA A 91 14.59 -27.61 39.36
N VAL A 92 15.01 -26.40 39.75
CA VAL A 92 15.36 -26.05 41.13
C VAL A 92 14.91 -24.62 41.42
N ASN A 93 14.37 -24.48 42.62
CA ASN A 93 13.79 -23.30 43.26
C ASN A 93 14.66 -22.03 43.25
N THR A 94 13.93 -20.92 43.35
CA THR A 94 14.27 -19.54 43.73
C THR A 94 15.48 -19.38 44.67
N PRO A 95 16.19 -18.23 44.62
CA PRO A 95 15.70 -17.09 45.41
C PRO A 95 15.72 -15.74 44.69
N VAL A 96 14.76 -14.94 45.14
CA VAL A 96 14.66 -13.48 45.07
C VAL A 96 16.03 -12.80 45.10
N VAL A 97 16.31 -12.01 44.07
CA VAL A 97 17.14 -10.80 44.19
C VAL A 97 16.31 -9.66 43.65
N VAL A 98 15.73 -8.91 44.58
CA VAL A 98 15.24 -7.56 44.36
C VAL A 98 16.47 -6.74 44.00
N ASP A 99 16.57 -6.31 42.75
CA ASP A 99 17.46 -5.21 42.39
C ASP A 99 16.60 -4.05 41.89
N SER A 100 16.69 -2.96 42.65
CA SER A 100 15.80 -1.83 42.63
C SER A 100 16.08 -0.92 41.44
N ASN A 101 15.25 -1.02 40.40
CA ASN A 101 15.06 0.07 39.43
C ASN A 101 13.63 0.60 39.58
N ASP A 102 13.43 1.40 40.62
CA ASP A 102 12.17 2.05 40.98
C ASP A 102 11.69 3.09 39.94
N ASP A 103 12.58 3.54 39.04
CA ASP A 103 12.30 4.58 38.04
C ASP A 103 11.53 4.04 36.80
N GLY A 104 11.68 2.76 36.47
CA GLY A 104 11.03 2.15 35.30
C GLY A 104 9.54 1.80 35.52
N THR A 105 9.19 1.43 36.75
CA THR A 105 7.82 1.05 37.12
C THR A 105 6.90 2.26 37.17
N VAL A 106 7.38 3.38 37.72
CA VAL A 106 6.62 4.64 37.80
C VAL A 106 6.35 5.20 36.41
N ALA A 107 7.33 5.16 35.50
CA ALA A 107 7.14 5.62 34.12
C ALA A 107 6.12 4.76 33.35
N GLN A 108 6.13 3.44 33.56
CA GLN A 108 5.19 2.53 32.92
C GLN A 108 3.76 2.67 33.48
N GLU A 109 3.63 2.89 34.78
CA GLU A 109 2.35 3.15 35.43
C GLU A 109 1.76 4.49 34.98
N LEU A 110 2.58 5.53 34.85
CA LEU A 110 2.18 6.83 34.31
C LEU A 110 1.73 6.74 32.85
N GLU A 111 2.41 5.93 32.02
CA GLU A 111 2.01 5.68 30.63
C GLU A 111 0.66 4.95 30.56
N LEU A 112 0.45 3.93 31.39
CA LEU A 112 -0.82 3.20 31.48
C LEU A 112 -1.98 4.11 31.92
N GLU A 113 -1.76 4.94 32.92
CA GLU A 113 -2.77 5.88 33.42
C GLU A 113 -3.10 6.95 32.36
N HIS A 114 -2.08 7.45 31.65
CA HIS A 114 -2.30 8.35 30.52
C HIS A 114 -3.16 7.71 29.41
N MET A 115 -2.92 6.44 29.09
CA MET A 115 -3.76 5.72 28.12
C MET A 115 -5.19 5.53 28.62
N ARG A 116 -5.38 5.20 29.92
CA ARG A 116 -6.71 5.06 30.54
C ARG A 116 -7.48 6.36 30.49
N SER A 117 -6.87 7.47 30.93
CA SER A 117 -7.48 8.80 30.90
C SER A 117 -7.86 9.20 29.46
N THR A 118 -6.98 8.97 28.48
CA THR A 118 -7.27 9.25 27.06
C THR A 118 -8.45 8.42 26.55
N LEU A 119 -8.54 7.15 26.97
CA LEU A 119 -9.64 6.27 26.59
C LEU A 119 -10.97 6.77 27.13
N GLU A 120 -11.04 7.08 28.43
CA GLU A 120 -12.25 7.58 29.07
C GLU A 120 -12.73 8.90 28.43
N GLU A 121 -11.82 9.84 28.19
CA GLU A 121 -12.13 11.10 27.51
C GLU A 121 -12.74 10.88 26.12
N THR A 122 -12.11 10.03 25.29
CA THR A 122 -12.59 9.77 23.93
C THR A 122 -13.94 9.05 23.89
N ILE A 123 -14.21 8.16 24.84
CA ILE A 123 -15.50 7.48 24.96
C ILE A 123 -16.59 8.50 25.31
N VAL A 124 -16.33 9.39 26.28
CA VAL A 124 -17.27 10.46 26.67
C VAL A 124 -17.55 11.40 25.50
N GLU A 125 -16.52 11.86 24.79
CA GLU A 125 -16.69 12.72 23.62
C GLU A 125 -17.49 12.05 22.49
N THR A 126 -17.25 10.76 22.26
CA THR A 126 -17.94 10.00 21.22
C THR A 126 -19.42 9.81 21.54
N ARG A 127 -19.76 9.61 22.83
CA ARG A 127 -21.17 9.50 23.27
C ARG A 127 -21.97 10.77 23.01
N ILE A 128 -21.33 11.93 23.05
CA ILE A 128 -21.97 13.24 22.80
C ILE A 128 -22.06 13.53 21.29
N THR A 129 -21.20 12.91 20.47
CA THR A 129 -21.10 13.17 19.02
C THR A 129 -22.01 12.24 18.21
N SER A 130 -22.97 12.83 17.48
CA SER A 130 -23.81 12.09 16.52
C SER A 130 -22.96 11.36 15.46
N LEU A 131 -23.43 10.19 15.00
CA LEU A 131 -22.74 9.33 14.02
C LEU A 131 -22.29 10.08 12.76
N GLU A 132 -23.12 11.00 12.26
CA GLU A 132 -22.85 11.77 11.04
C GLU A 132 -21.69 12.77 11.19
N ASN A 133 -21.44 13.21 12.42
CA ASN A 133 -20.44 14.23 12.74
C ASN A 133 -19.11 13.63 13.22
N ARG A 134 -18.98 12.30 13.25
CA ARG A 134 -17.76 11.64 13.73
C ARG A 134 -16.61 11.83 12.73
N PRO A 135 -15.42 12.22 13.20
CA PRO A 135 -14.27 12.41 12.34
C PRO A 135 -13.80 11.07 11.74
N ARG A 136 -13.26 11.11 10.52
CA ARG A 136 -12.62 9.93 9.93
C ARG A 136 -11.30 9.65 10.64
N LEU A 137 -11.14 8.43 11.14
CA LEU A 137 -9.91 8.00 11.78
C LEU A 137 -8.82 7.73 10.74
N PRO A 138 -7.56 8.19 10.98
CA PRO A 138 -6.45 7.92 10.08
C PRO A 138 -6.08 6.43 10.11
N ARG A 139 -5.50 5.95 9.00
CA ARG A 139 -4.98 4.59 8.93
C ARG A 139 -3.68 4.49 9.73
N ILE A 140 -3.69 3.66 10.77
CA ILE A 140 -2.52 3.37 11.60
C ILE A 140 -1.67 2.27 10.94
N ALA A 141 -0.35 2.45 10.93
CA ALA A 141 0.58 1.41 10.47
C ALA A 141 0.71 0.27 11.50
N LEU A 142 0.85 -0.96 11.03
CA LEU A 142 1.02 -2.15 11.88
C LEU A 142 2.46 -2.29 12.40
N SER A 143 2.91 -1.34 13.23
CA SER A 143 4.21 -1.42 13.90
C SER A 143 4.11 -2.20 15.22
N LYS A 144 5.23 -2.78 15.69
CA LYS A 144 5.28 -3.48 16.99
C LYS A 144 4.83 -2.58 18.15
N ARG A 145 5.23 -1.30 18.13
CA ARG A 145 4.80 -0.27 19.11
C ARG A 145 3.29 -0.05 19.07
N ASN A 146 2.72 0.14 17.88
CA ASN A 146 1.29 0.40 17.72
C ASN A 146 0.46 -0.82 18.17
N GLN A 147 0.93 -2.02 17.87
CA GLN A 147 0.31 -3.25 18.37
C GLN A 147 0.41 -3.38 19.89
N ALA A 148 1.51 -2.96 20.51
CA ALA A 148 1.64 -2.97 21.98
C ALA A 148 0.62 -2.05 22.63
N ILE A 149 0.42 -0.84 22.10
CA ILE A 149 -0.59 0.12 22.58
C ILE A 149 -2.00 -0.48 22.47
N VAL A 150 -2.35 -1.06 21.32
CA VAL A 150 -3.65 -1.73 21.14
C VAL A 150 -3.83 -2.90 22.13
N ARG A 151 -2.80 -3.73 22.30
CA ARG A 151 -2.85 -4.86 23.26
C ARG A 151 -3.02 -4.39 24.71
N ALA A 152 -2.46 -3.23 25.06
CA ALA A 152 -2.55 -2.70 26.41
C ALA A 152 -3.91 -2.02 26.68
N LEU A 153 -4.56 -1.43 25.67
CA LEU A 153 -5.90 -0.85 25.78
C LEU A 153 -7.04 -1.87 25.75
N ASN A 154 -6.91 -2.95 24.96
CA ASN A 154 -7.99 -3.94 24.81
C ASN A 154 -8.55 -4.50 26.13
N PRO A 155 -7.74 -4.84 27.15
CA PRO A 155 -8.24 -5.30 28.44
C PRO A 155 -9.09 -4.25 29.17
N MET A 156 -8.80 -2.96 28.98
CA MET A 156 -9.53 -1.86 29.63
C MET A 156 -10.95 -1.74 29.08
N LEU A 157 -11.14 -2.07 27.79
CA LEU A 157 -12.45 -2.03 27.12
C LEU A 157 -13.42 -3.10 27.60
N VAL A 158 -12.91 -4.20 28.17
CA VAL A 158 -13.76 -5.32 28.59
C VAL A 158 -14.80 -4.85 29.61
N THR A 159 -14.38 -4.06 30.59
CA THR A 159 -15.25 -3.48 31.61
C THR A 159 -16.33 -2.58 31.01
N ASP A 160 -15.95 -1.72 30.05
CA ASP A 160 -16.88 -0.78 29.41
C ASP A 160 -17.88 -1.49 28.49
N LEU A 161 -17.43 -2.52 27.77
CA LEU A 161 -18.27 -3.33 26.89
C LEU A 161 -19.25 -4.20 27.66
N GLU A 162 -18.84 -4.76 28.80
CA GLU A 162 -19.74 -5.51 29.69
C GLU A 162 -20.82 -4.61 30.32
N ALA A 163 -20.50 -3.33 30.55
CA ALA A 163 -21.46 -2.34 31.05
C ALA A 163 -22.42 -1.80 29.97
N SER A 164 -22.13 -2.03 28.69
CA SER A 164 -22.92 -1.54 27.56
C SER A 164 -24.28 -2.23 27.49
N ARG A 165 -25.36 -1.45 27.36
CA ARG A 165 -26.73 -1.97 27.26
C ARG A 165 -27.29 -1.95 25.85
N ASP A 166 -26.83 -0.98 25.05
CA ASP A 166 -27.32 -0.75 23.69
C ASP A 166 -26.21 -0.85 22.64
N LEU A 167 -26.61 -1.13 21.40
CA LEU A 167 -25.71 -1.15 20.25
C LEU A 167 -25.07 0.23 20.00
N CYS A 168 -25.80 1.32 20.24
CA CYS A 168 -25.26 2.67 20.09
C CYS A 168 -24.16 2.96 21.11
N GLU A 169 -24.29 2.43 22.33
CA GLU A 169 -23.27 2.54 23.37
C GLU A 169 -22.04 1.72 23.01
N THR A 170 -22.22 0.48 22.54
CA THR A 170 -21.13 -0.38 22.07
C THR A 170 -20.37 0.26 20.92
N ASP A 171 -21.08 0.80 19.92
CA ASP A 171 -20.47 1.52 18.80
C ASP A 171 -19.68 2.75 19.27
N SER A 172 -20.22 3.51 20.23
CA SER A 172 -19.54 4.68 20.80
C SER A 172 -18.26 4.28 21.57
N ILE A 173 -18.30 3.17 22.30
CA ILE A 173 -17.14 2.62 23.02
C ILE A 173 -16.06 2.15 22.03
N LEU A 174 -16.45 1.39 21.00
CA LEU A 174 -15.51 0.89 19.98
C LEU A 174 -14.88 2.03 19.17
N PHE A 175 -15.68 3.03 18.77
CA PHE A 175 -15.17 4.20 18.06
C PHE A 175 -14.28 5.06 18.97
N GLY A 176 -14.69 5.29 20.22
CA GLY A 176 -13.89 6.00 21.23
C GLY A 176 -12.54 5.32 21.44
N ALA A 177 -12.52 3.99 21.60
CA ALA A 177 -11.29 3.21 21.70
C ALA A 177 -10.38 3.37 20.49
N ALA A 178 -10.93 3.31 19.28
CA ALA A 178 -10.16 3.53 18.06
C ALA A 178 -9.63 4.97 17.97
N ALA A 179 -10.40 5.96 18.43
CA ALA A 179 -9.97 7.35 18.52
C ALA A 179 -8.87 7.56 19.56
N ALA A 180 -8.94 6.90 20.72
CA ALA A 180 -7.90 6.91 21.76
C ALA A 180 -6.57 6.38 21.23
N VAL A 181 -6.59 5.22 20.57
CA VAL A 181 -5.41 4.65 19.92
C VAL A 181 -4.84 5.63 18.89
N CYS A 182 -5.69 6.27 18.09
CA CYS A 182 -5.26 7.30 17.15
C CYS A 182 -4.62 8.50 17.86
N ARG A 183 -5.17 8.98 18.99
CA ARG A 183 -4.60 10.10 19.75
C ARG A 183 -3.24 9.75 20.36
N ILE A 184 -3.08 8.55 20.91
CA ILE A 184 -1.84 8.10 21.56
C ILE A 184 -0.74 7.88 20.51
N ILE A 185 -1.05 7.21 19.40
CA ILE A 185 -0.08 6.93 18.33
C ILE A 185 0.24 8.19 17.53
N CYS A 186 -0.80 8.97 17.24
CA CYS A 186 -0.70 10.18 16.44
C CYS A 186 -0.71 11.43 17.32
N ALA A 187 -0.11 11.41 18.51
CA ALA A 187 -0.07 12.55 19.45
C ALA A 187 0.54 13.84 18.84
N ASN A 188 1.11 13.77 17.64
CA ASN A 188 1.56 14.92 16.84
C ASN A 188 0.57 15.37 15.74
N VAL A 189 -0.62 14.79 15.65
CA VAL A 189 -1.70 15.32 14.82
C VAL A 189 -2.29 16.47 15.59
N SER A 190 -1.65 17.62 15.40
CA SER A 190 -2.25 18.92 15.59
C SER A 190 -3.71 18.83 15.15
N THR A 191 -4.61 18.92 16.12
CA THR A 191 -6.05 19.10 15.90
C THR A 191 -6.34 20.42 15.18
N ALA A 192 -5.32 21.25 14.92
CA ALA A 192 -5.34 22.35 13.99
C ALA A 192 -4.86 21.91 12.59
N GLY A 193 -5.83 21.47 11.76
CA GLY A 193 -5.78 21.65 10.31
C GLY A 193 -4.78 20.81 9.53
N ARG A 194 -5.15 19.58 9.15
CA ARG A 194 -4.67 18.94 7.90
C ARG A 194 -5.47 17.72 7.42
N ALA A 195 -6.69 17.52 7.92
CA ALA A 195 -7.62 16.53 7.38
C ALA A 195 -8.60 17.10 6.33
N THR A 196 -8.43 18.35 5.90
CA THR A 196 -9.39 19.06 5.03
C THR A 196 -9.04 19.15 3.55
N ASP A 197 -7.87 18.70 3.08
CA ASP A 197 -7.47 19.02 1.69
C ASP A 197 -7.46 17.82 0.71
N GLN A 198 -7.73 16.59 1.16
CA GLN A 198 -7.89 15.47 0.22
C GLN A 198 -9.32 15.32 -0.32
N SER A 199 -10.34 15.79 0.42
CA SER A 199 -11.73 15.76 -0.06
C SER A 199 -11.96 16.68 -1.26
N ASN A 200 -11.18 17.75 -1.38
CA ASN A 200 -11.24 18.72 -2.48
C ASN A 200 -10.14 18.53 -3.52
N ALA A 201 -9.30 17.49 -3.37
CA ALA A 201 -8.21 17.25 -4.31
C ALA A 201 -8.79 16.90 -5.68
N ILE A 202 -8.66 17.83 -6.62
CA ILE A 202 -9.13 17.68 -8.00
C ILE A 202 -8.59 16.35 -8.55
N PRO A 203 -9.47 15.41 -8.95
CA PRO A 203 -9.04 14.10 -9.44
C PRO A 203 -8.00 14.24 -10.55
N ALA A 204 -7.02 13.33 -10.58
CA ALA A 204 -5.91 13.42 -11.52
C ALA A 204 -6.38 13.44 -12.99
N TRP A 205 -7.46 12.74 -13.32
CA TRP A 205 -8.04 12.76 -14.67
C TRP A 205 -8.57 14.16 -15.04
N ARG A 206 -9.20 14.87 -14.09
CA ARG A 206 -9.73 16.21 -14.31
C ARG A 206 -8.61 17.21 -14.57
N ARG A 207 -7.53 17.17 -13.76
CA ARG A 207 -6.32 17.97 -14.03
C ARG A 207 -5.73 17.70 -15.41
N ARG A 208 -5.64 16.44 -15.83
CA ARG A 208 -5.14 16.08 -17.17
C ARG A 208 -6.00 16.68 -18.29
N ILE A 209 -7.32 16.68 -18.14
CA ILE A 209 -8.23 17.28 -19.13
C ILE A 209 -8.07 18.80 -19.14
N GLU A 210 -8.06 19.45 -17.97
CA GLU A 210 -7.88 20.90 -17.85
C GLU A 210 -6.54 21.36 -18.46
N GLU A 211 -5.45 20.62 -18.20
CA GLU A 211 -4.15 20.89 -18.82
C GLU A 211 -4.17 20.73 -20.34
N ARG A 212 -4.86 19.71 -20.87
CA ARG A 212 -5.02 19.51 -22.32
C ARG A 212 -5.79 20.67 -22.96
N ILE A 213 -6.86 21.12 -22.32
CA ILE A 213 -7.66 22.27 -22.76
C ILE A 213 -6.80 23.54 -22.73
N ALA A 214 -6.07 23.79 -21.64
CA ALA A 214 -5.19 24.95 -21.51
C ALA A 214 -4.09 24.97 -22.59
N LYS A 215 -3.45 23.83 -22.85
CA LYS A 215 -2.46 23.68 -23.93
C LYS A 215 -3.07 23.93 -25.31
N ALA A 216 -4.27 23.42 -25.57
CA ALA A 216 -4.98 23.65 -26.83
C ALA A 216 -5.34 25.14 -27.03
N ARG A 217 -5.87 25.81 -26.00
CA ARG A 217 -6.16 27.26 -26.02
C ARG A 217 -4.89 28.08 -26.28
N ALA A 218 -3.80 27.76 -25.58
CA ALA A 218 -2.51 28.43 -25.78
C ALA A 218 -1.97 28.25 -27.21
N LEU A 219 -2.17 27.06 -27.80
CA LEU A 219 -1.78 26.80 -29.18
C LEU A 219 -2.65 27.60 -30.17
N ILE A 220 -3.98 27.64 -29.97
CA ILE A 220 -4.90 28.46 -30.76
C ILE A 220 -4.44 29.93 -30.77
N CYS A 221 -4.15 30.51 -29.61
CA CYS A 221 -3.67 31.89 -29.53
C CYS A 221 -2.38 32.11 -30.34
N ARG A 222 -1.44 31.17 -30.30
CA ARG A 222 -0.18 31.28 -31.07
C ARG A 222 -0.41 31.16 -32.58
N LEU A 223 -1.32 30.29 -33.02
CA LEU A 223 -1.70 30.16 -34.43
C LEU A 223 -2.38 31.45 -34.94
N ILE A 224 -3.27 32.05 -34.13
CA ILE A 224 -3.91 33.33 -34.45
C ILE A 224 -2.87 34.44 -34.57
N TRP A 225 -1.95 34.56 -33.60
CA TRP A 225 -0.90 35.58 -33.66
C TRP A 225 0.01 35.43 -34.87
N PHE A 226 0.38 34.20 -35.22
CA PHE A 226 1.14 33.94 -36.44
C PHE A 226 0.35 34.35 -37.69
N ARG A 227 -0.94 34.00 -37.76
CA ARG A 227 -1.84 34.41 -38.86
C ARG A 227 -1.97 35.92 -39.00
N SER A 228 -1.92 36.66 -37.89
CA SER A 228 -1.91 38.13 -37.87
C SER A 228 -0.56 38.75 -38.27
N GLY A 229 0.43 37.95 -38.70
CA GLY A 229 1.73 38.44 -39.18
C GLY A 229 2.84 38.46 -38.12
N ASN A 230 2.62 37.90 -36.93
CA ASN A 230 3.64 37.88 -35.88
C ASN A 230 4.65 36.73 -36.10
N ASN A 231 5.81 37.09 -36.65
CA ASN A 231 6.87 36.14 -37.01
C ASN A 231 7.97 35.99 -35.95
N ARG A 232 7.69 36.29 -34.67
CA ARG A 232 8.68 36.07 -33.60
C ARG A 232 9.14 34.60 -33.58
N PRO A 233 10.45 34.32 -33.44
CA PRO A 233 11.00 32.96 -33.56
C PRO A 233 10.32 31.91 -32.66
N ARG A 234 9.92 32.30 -31.45
CA ARG A 234 9.20 31.42 -30.51
C ARG A 234 7.82 31.00 -31.03
N ILE A 235 7.10 31.91 -31.68
CA ILE A 235 5.79 31.63 -32.27
C ILE A 235 5.98 30.72 -33.48
N VAL A 236 6.88 31.07 -34.40
CA VAL A 236 7.19 30.27 -35.59
C VAL A 236 7.61 28.85 -35.22
N ARG A 237 8.46 28.67 -34.21
CA ARG A 237 8.84 27.33 -33.70
C ARG A 237 7.62 26.56 -33.20
N THR A 238 6.72 27.22 -32.47
CA THR A 238 5.51 26.57 -31.96
C THR A 238 4.57 26.17 -33.10
N VAL A 239 4.38 27.03 -34.10
CA VAL A 239 3.57 26.71 -35.28
C VAL A 239 4.18 25.54 -36.05
N ARG A 240 5.50 25.52 -36.25
CA ARG A 240 6.20 24.39 -36.90
C ARG A 240 5.99 23.07 -36.15
N MET A 241 6.02 23.10 -34.82
CA MET A 241 5.73 21.92 -33.99
C MET A 241 4.26 21.50 -34.09
N ALA A 242 3.33 22.45 -34.26
CA ALA A 242 1.90 22.18 -34.39
C ALA A 242 1.54 21.39 -35.67
N PHE A 243 2.35 21.58 -36.72
CA PHE A 243 2.29 20.88 -38.01
C PHE A 243 3.41 19.85 -38.17
N ALA A 244 4.08 19.45 -37.10
CA ALA A 244 5.10 18.42 -37.17
C ALA A 244 4.47 17.10 -37.65
N GLY A 245 5.06 16.49 -38.68
CA GLY A 245 4.52 15.28 -39.32
C GLY A 245 3.41 15.53 -40.35
N THR A 246 2.92 16.76 -40.48
CA THR A 246 2.04 17.17 -41.59
C THR A 246 2.89 17.71 -42.75
N LYS A 247 2.51 17.44 -44.00
CA LYS A 247 3.20 17.96 -45.21
C LYS A 247 2.92 19.45 -45.45
N VAL A 248 2.94 20.26 -44.39
CA VAL A 248 2.58 21.68 -44.42
C VAL A 248 3.86 22.50 -44.19
N SER A 249 4.23 23.31 -45.18
CA SER A 249 5.32 24.27 -45.04
C SER A 249 4.76 25.67 -44.75
N LEU A 250 5.39 26.39 -43.83
CA LEU A 250 4.96 27.73 -43.40
C LEU A 250 5.10 28.80 -44.48
N SER A 251 5.84 28.51 -45.56
CA SER A 251 6.06 29.41 -46.69
C SER A 251 5.08 29.19 -47.85
N GLN A 252 4.14 28.24 -47.73
CA GLN A 252 3.15 28.00 -48.78
C GLN A 252 2.08 29.10 -48.81
N PRO A 253 1.54 29.44 -49.99
CA PRO A 253 0.49 30.45 -50.10
C PRO A 253 -0.82 30.04 -49.40
N ASP A 254 -1.05 28.72 -49.22
CA ASP A 254 -2.24 28.15 -48.59
C ASP A 254 -2.14 28.05 -47.05
N ILE A 255 -1.06 28.55 -46.44
CA ILE A 255 -0.81 28.41 -45.00
C ILE A 255 -1.92 29.04 -44.16
N THR A 256 -2.49 30.16 -44.61
CA THR A 256 -3.57 30.87 -43.91
C THR A 256 -4.83 30.03 -43.78
N GLN A 257 -5.15 29.24 -44.81
CA GLN A 257 -6.27 28.31 -44.80
C GLN A 257 -6.00 27.15 -43.84
N LYS A 258 -4.84 26.51 -43.97
CA LYS A 258 -4.42 25.39 -43.09
C LYS A 258 -4.33 25.78 -41.62
N LEU A 259 -3.93 27.01 -41.32
CA LEU A 259 -3.96 27.57 -39.96
C LEU A 259 -5.38 27.66 -39.42
N THR A 260 -6.34 28.05 -40.27
CA THR A 260 -7.74 28.20 -39.87
C THR A 260 -8.37 26.83 -39.62
N GLU A 261 -8.18 25.88 -40.53
CA GLU A 261 -8.59 24.47 -40.35
C GLU A 261 -8.02 23.90 -39.04
N ARG A 262 -6.73 24.12 -38.78
CA ARG A 262 -6.09 23.64 -37.55
C ARG A 262 -6.62 24.31 -36.28
N ILE A 263 -7.00 25.58 -36.35
CA ILE A 263 -7.62 26.30 -35.23
C ILE A 263 -9.01 25.72 -34.96
N ASP A 264 -9.80 25.46 -35.99
CA ASP A 264 -11.17 24.97 -35.85
C ASP A 264 -11.19 23.51 -35.36
N ASP A 265 -10.27 22.66 -35.83
CA ASP A 265 -10.03 21.33 -35.25
C ASP A 265 -9.78 21.40 -33.74
N LEU A 266 -8.92 22.33 -33.29
CA LEU A 266 -8.59 22.48 -31.88
C LEU A 266 -9.79 22.99 -31.06
N LYS A 267 -10.61 23.89 -31.63
CA LYS A 267 -11.86 24.34 -30.98
C LYS A 267 -12.84 23.18 -30.85
N GLN A 268 -13.03 22.38 -31.90
CA GLN A 268 -13.92 21.22 -31.87
C GLN A 268 -13.48 20.21 -30.82
N ARG A 269 -12.16 19.96 -30.69
CA ARG A 269 -11.61 19.06 -29.67
C ARG A 269 -11.70 19.57 -28.22
N ILE A 270 -11.91 20.88 -28.02
CA ILE A 270 -12.15 21.46 -26.68
C ILE A 270 -13.64 21.40 -26.34
N ALA A 271 -14.52 21.51 -27.34
CA ALA A 271 -15.97 21.51 -27.16
C ALA A 271 -16.57 20.11 -27.00
N ALA A 272 -15.91 19.08 -27.55
CA ALA A 272 -16.24 17.67 -27.35
C ALA A 272 -15.72 17.14 -26.01
#